data_AF-A0A956BI48-F1
#
_entry.id   AF-A0A956BI48-F1
#
_cell.length_a   1.000
_cell.length_b   1.000
_cell.length_c   1.000
_cell.angle_alpha   90.00
_cell.angle_beta   90.00
_cell.angle_gamma   90.00
#
_symmetry.space_group_name_H-M   'P 1'
#
loop_
_entity.id
_entity.type
_entity.pdbx_description
1 polymer ?
#
loop_
_entity_poly.entity_id
_entity_poly.type
_entity_poly.pdbx_seq_one_letter_code
_entity_poly.pdbx_strand_id
1 'polypeptide(L)'
;ELDQRFGLHFEIYSRDFVSARRRERGWGINPWTTHPHFIVSLNLLRGTRGNTRHYESLLSSLSGRDGRTLLILDEAHHAAPATGSAYAIDSRTTRAIREVAKKFEHRLFLSATPHNGHSNSFSALLELLDPQRFTRGVPVKSVKELAPVVVRRLKAHLRKEVGGLPERVLVDHEVPLGKESPEVRLGELLSRYEIEYNALLEGLPMRERLARGLVCVSLHKRLLSSIAAFARTLRKHRSAAERRIESLEEQPQQAFLPVVPSRDLDSENLEDDVSDDQLDEQDDQFVEANTVRPGSQALAILQEMSAIAEANRERPDARLEALAKWIQANLLTANNEWNHRRVVVFTEYLDTLQWLARHLPSLLS
;
A
#
# COMPACT_ATOMS: atom_id res chain seq x y z
N GLU A 1 -14.57 -16.40 14.11
CA GLU A 1 -13.88 -16.36 15.42
C GLU A 1 -14.81 -15.95 16.57
N LEU A 2 -15.49 -14.80 16.47
CA LEU A 2 -16.34 -14.28 17.54
C LEU A 2 -17.42 -15.25 18.02
N ASP A 3 -18.09 -15.92 17.07
CA ASP A 3 -19.08 -16.95 17.37
C ASP A 3 -18.47 -18.18 18.07
N GLN A 4 -17.46 -18.81 17.45
CA GLN A 4 -16.85 -20.04 17.98
C GLN A 4 -16.12 -19.87 19.32
N ARG A 5 -15.45 -18.73 19.55
CA ARG A 5 -14.62 -18.51 20.75
C ARG A 5 -15.35 -17.81 21.87
N PHE A 6 -16.31 -16.94 21.54
CA PHE A 6 -16.99 -16.08 22.52
C PHE A 6 -18.51 -16.28 22.55
N GLY A 7 -19.07 -17.12 21.68
CA GLY A 7 -20.53 -17.30 21.57
C GLY A 7 -21.25 -16.03 21.10
N LEU A 8 -20.54 -15.12 20.44
CA LEU A 8 -21.08 -13.85 19.98
C LEU A 8 -21.32 -13.89 18.47
N HIS A 9 -22.60 -13.92 18.09
CA HIS A 9 -23.00 -13.81 16.69
C HIS A 9 -22.90 -12.36 16.21
N PHE A 10 -22.27 -12.17 15.05
CA PHE A 10 -22.11 -10.89 14.36
C PHE A 10 -22.63 -11.00 12.94
N GLU A 11 -23.44 -10.04 12.51
CA GLU A 11 -23.92 -9.96 11.14
C GLU A 11 -22.96 -9.16 10.26
N ILE A 12 -22.66 -9.66 9.06
CA ILE A 12 -21.87 -8.91 8.09
C ILE A 12 -22.77 -7.87 7.43
N TYR A 13 -22.50 -6.60 7.72
CA TYR A 13 -23.23 -5.50 7.12
C TYR A 13 -22.73 -5.23 5.69
N SER A 14 -23.45 -5.76 4.71
CA SER A 14 -23.17 -5.61 3.28
C SER A 14 -24.37 -5.03 2.52
N ARG A 15 -24.16 -4.71 1.23
CA ARG A 15 -25.26 -4.30 0.33
C ARG A 15 -26.31 -5.40 0.18
N ASP A 16 -25.88 -6.66 0.16
CA ASP A 16 -26.78 -7.81 0.04
C ASP A 16 -27.59 -7.99 1.33
N PHE A 17 -26.96 -7.82 2.49
CA PHE A 17 -27.65 -7.82 3.78
C PHE A 17 -28.75 -6.76 3.83
N VAL A 18 -28.43 -5.52 3.43
CA VAL A 18 -29.40 -4.42 3.39
C VAL A 18 -30.56 -4.73 2.44
N SER A 19 -30.26 -5.27 1.26
CA SER A 19 -31.26 -5.63 0.26
C SER A 19 -32.17 -6.77 0.75
N ALA A 20 -31.60 -7.77 1.43
CA ALA A 20 -32.36 -8.86 2.05
C ALA A 20 -33.31 -8.36 3.15
N ARG A 21 -32.82 -7.53 4.08
CA ARG A 21 -33.64 -6.97 5.16
C ARG A 21 -34.77 -6.07 4.66
N ARG A 22 -34.53 -5.29 3.60
CA ARG A 22 -35.57 -4.47 2.96
C ARG A 22 -36.64 -5.30 2.25
N ARG A 23 -36.28 -6.44 1.66
CA ARG A 23 -37.26 -7.39 1.09
C ARG A 23 -38.13 -8.04 2.17
N GLU A 24 -37.53 -8.40 3.29
CA GLU A 24 -38.23 -9.09 4.39
C GLU A 24 -39.12 -8.15 5.22
N ARG A 25 -38.64 -6.93 5.53
CA ARG A 25 -39.27 -6.03 6.51
C ARG A 25 -39.72 -4.68 5.93
N GLY A 26 -39.60 -4.51 4.62
CA GLY A 26 -39.97 -3.29 3.90
C GLY A 26 -38.86 -2.24 3.84
N TRP A 27 -39.04 -1.24 2.97
CA TRP A 27 -38.01 -0.23 2.65
C TRP A 27 -37.76 0.81 3.75
N GLY A 28 -38.68 0.96 4.71
CA GLY A 28 -38.57 1.91 5.82
C GLY A 28 -37.73 1.42 7.01
N ILE A 29 -37.31 0.15 7.02
CA ILE A 29 -36.52 -0.40 8.12
C ILE A 29 -35.09 0.16 8.09
N ASN A 30 -34.59 0.61 9.24
CA ASN A 30 -33.16 0.88 9.41
C ASN A 30 -32.42 -0.46 9.64
N PRO A 31 -31.58 -0.94 8.71
CA PRO A 31 -30.97 -2.26 8.82
C PRO A 31 -30.09 -2.42 10.06
N TRP A 32 -29.49 -1.34 10.57
CA TRP A 32 -28.69 -1.34 11.80
C TRP A 32 -29.49 -1.64 13.08
N THR A 33 -30.82 -1.60 13.01
CA THR A 33 -31.68 -1.93 14.16
C THR A 33 -32.08 -3.40 14.23
N THR A 34 -31.69 -4.20 13.22
CA THR A 34 -32.12 -5.60 13.10
C THR A 34 -31.35 -6.57 13.99
N HIS A 35 -30.10 -6.23 14.36
CA HIS A 35 -29.22 -7.06 15.19
C HIS A 35 -28.38 -6.19 16.14
N PRO A 36 -27.85 -6.75 17.24
CA PRO A 36 -27.04 -6.01 18.20
C PRO A 36 -25.57 -5.86 17.78
N HIS A 37 -25.03 -6.76 16.95
CA HIS A 37 -23.61 -6.78 16.57
C HIS A 37 -23.44 -6.86 15.06
N PHE A 38 -22.56 -6.01 14.53
CA PHE A 38 -22.27 -5.95 13.10
C PHE A 38 -20.77 -5.91 12.84
N ILE A 39 -20.35 -6.57 11.76
CA ILE A 39 -19.05 -6.38 11.12
C ILE A 39 -19.27 -5.55 9.87
N VAL A 40 -18.49 -4.48 9.70
CA VAL A 40 -18.58 -3.59 8.54
C VAL A 40 -17.19 -3.22 8.05
N SER A 41 -16.98 -3.27 6.74
CA SER A 41 -15.76 -2.76 6.13
C SER A 41 -15.69 -1.24 6.26
N LEU A 42 -14.50 -0.68 6.51
CA LEU A 42 -14.29 0.78 6.50
C LEU A 42 -14.77 1.42 5.19
N ASN A 43 -14.62 0.73 4.06
CA ASN A 43 -15.06 1.18 2.73
C ASN A 43 -16.52 1.58 2.65
N LEU A 44 -17.39 0.81 3.32
CA LEU A 44 -18.83 1.08 3.35
C LEU A 44 -19.15 2.35 4.17
N LEU A 45 -18.29 2.70 5.13
CA LEU A 45 -18.41 3.90 5.97
C LEU A 45 -17.85 5.17 5.31
N ARG A 46 -16.96 5.06 4.29
CA ARG A 46 -16.29 6.22 3.64
C ARG A 46 -17.22 7.16 2.86
N GLY A 47 -18.50 6.81 2.68
CA GLY A 47 -19.49 7.71 2.08
C GLY A 47 -19.21 8.14 0.64
N THR A 48 -18.65 7.25 -0.19
CA THR A 48 -18.54 7.46 -1.65
C THR A 48 -19.94 7.65 -2.26
N ARG A 49 -20.06 8.38 -3.39
CA ARG A 49 -21.34 8.67 -4.06
C ARG A 49 -22.15 7.36 -4.21
N GLY A 50 -23.23 7.23 -3.43
CA GLY A 50 -24.09 6.04 -3.36
C GLY A 50 -24.18 5.37 -1.96
N ASN A 51 -23.16 5.50 -1.11
CA ASN A 51 -23.09 4.84 0.21
C ASN A 51 -23.47 5.76 1.40
N THR A 52 -23.67 7.06 1.17
CA THR A 52 -23.99 8.06 2.21
C THR A 52 -25.19 7.66 3.08
N ARG A 53 -26.20 7.02 2.47
CA ARG A 53 -27.40 6.57 3.20
C ARG A 53 -27.11 5.49 4.25
N HIS A 54 -26.13 4.62 4.03
CA HIS A 54 -25.79 3.58 5.01
C HIS A 54 -25.13 4.17 6.25
N TYR A 55 -24.22 5.13 6.01
CA TYR A 55 -23.53 5.89 7.03
C TYR A 55 -24.48 6.79 7.84
N GLU A 56 -25.35 7.55 7.18
CA GLU A 56 -26.36 8.39 7.86
C GLU A 56 -27.33 7.54 8.70
N SER A 57 -27.78 6.41 8.16
CA SER A 57 -28.65 5.46 8.87
C SER A 57 -27.96 4.85 10.11
N LEU A 58 -26.64 4.64 10.06
CA LEU A 58 -25.85 4.21 11.21
C LEU A 58 -25.86 5.29 12.29
N LEU A 59 -25.46 6.52 11.95
CA LEU A 59 -25.40 7.63 12.90
C LEU A 59 -26.77 7.92 13.54
N SER A 60 -27.84 7.83 12.75
CA SER A 60 -29.21 7.93 13.26
C SER A 60 -29.53 6.79 14.23
N SER A 61 -29.17 5.55 13.92
CA SER A 61 -29.44 4.39 14.79
C SER A 61 -28.71 4.43 16.14
N LEU A 62 -27.56 5.11 16.18
CA LEU A 62 -26.72 5.26 17.36
C LEU A 62 -27.17 6.43 18.25
N SER A 63 -27.98 7.35 17.72
CA SER A 63 -28.45 8.51 18.47
C SER A 63 -29.37 8.05 19.62
N GLY A 64 -29.03 8.41 20.86
CA GLY A 64 -29.79 8.04 22.07
C GLY A 64 -29.48 6.64 22.63
N ARG A 65 -28.36 6.01 22.22
CA ARG A 65 -27.89 4.72 22.77
C ARG A 65 -26.75 4.87 23.79
N ASP A 66 -26.74 5.99 24.52
CA ASP A 66 -25.65 6.38 25.41
C ASP A 66 -25.32 5.27 26.43
N GLY A 67 -24.03 4.95 26.57
CA GLY A 67 -23.54 3.94 27.52
C GLY A 67 -23.71 2.46 27.15
N ARG A 68 -24.24 2.13 25.95
CA ARG A 68 -24.46 0.73 25.51
C ARG A 68 -23.80 0.38 24.17
N THR A 69 -22.88 1.20 23.71
CA THR A 69 -22.27 1.08 22.38
C THR A 69 -20.76 0.87 22.48
N LEU A 70 -20.26 -0.11 21.74
CA LEU A 70 -18.83 -0.40 21.60
C LEU A 70 -18.43 -0.36 20.12
N LEU A 71 -17.41 0.45 19.80
CA LEU A 71 -16.73 0.42 18.51
C LEU A 71 -15.43 -0.37 18.67
N ILE A 72 -15.30 -1.45 17.91
CA ILE A 72 -14.02 -2.14 17.73
C ILE A 72 -13.48 -1.76 16.36
N LEU A 73 -12.31 -1.13 16.35
CA LEU A 73 -11.63 -0.76 15.12
C LEU A 73 -10.37 -1.60 14.97
N ASP A 74 -10.39 -2.52 14.01
CA ASP A 74 -9.21 -3.28 13.63
C ASP A 74 -8.33 -2.48 12.65
N GLU A 75 -7.04 -2.76 12.67
CA GLU A 75 -6.01 -1.98 11.99
C GLU A 75 -6.19 -0.46 12.14
N ALA A 76 -6.34 -0.01 13.38
CA ALA A 76 -6.71 1.37 13.73
C ALA A 76 -5.74 2.44 13.21
N HIS A 77 -4.56 2.04 12.74
CA HIS A 77 -3.59 2.93 12.09
C HIS A 77 -4.15 3.57 10.80
N HIS A 78 -5.12 2.95 10.13
CA HIS A 78 -5.83 3.54 8.98
C HIS A 78 -6.77 4.71 9.34
N ALA A 79 -7.15 4.84 10.62
CA ALA A 79 -7.99 5.95 11.07
C ALA A 79 -7.21 7.24 11.30
N ALA A 80 -5.90 7.17 11.48
CA ALA A 80 -5.07 8.33 11.73
C ALA A 80 -4.65 9.02 10.42
N PRO A 81 -4.55 10.36 10.40
CA PRO A 81 -4.02 11.09 9.26
C PRO A 81 -2.56 10.67 8.98
N ALA A 82 -2.20 10.48 7.72
CA ALA A 82 -0.89 9.95 7.33
C ALA A 82 0.24 11.01 7.38
N THR A 83 -0.09 12.30 7.46
CA THR A 83 0.87 13.39 7.21
C THR A 83 1.57 13.92 8.48
N GLY A 84 2.89 14.11 8.40
CA GLY A 84 3.73 14.71 9.46
C GLY A 84 3.63 16.24 9.60
N SER A 85 2.71 16.91 8.89
CA SER A 85 2.51 18.36 9.00
C SER A 85 1.58 18.70 10.19
N ALA A 86 1.69 19.93 10.72
CA ALA A 86 0.83 20.41 11.81
C ALA A 86 -0.65 20.56 11.39
N TYR A 87 -0.92 20.65 10.08
CA TYR A 87 -2.24 20.74 9.47
C TYR A 87 -2.42 19.59 8.47
N ALA A 88 -2.46 18.36 8.97
CA ALA A 88 -2.81 17.21 8.15
C ALA A 88 -4.29 17.30 7.75
N ILE A 89 -4.56 17.22 6.44
CA ILE A 89 -5.94 17.12 5.91
C ILE A 89 -6.43 15.70 6.23
N ASP A 90 -7.62 15.59 6.82
CA ASP A 90 -8.18 14.28 7.15
C ASP A 90 -8.57 13.53 5.86
N SER A 91 -8.10 12.29 5.74
CA SER A 91 -8.58 11.38 4.71
C SER A 91 -10.09 11.16 4.86
N ARG A 92 -10.76 10.68 3.80
CA ARG A 92 -12.19 10.31 3.89
C ARG A 92 -12.42 9.24 4.97
N THR A 93 -11.49 8.31 5.10
CA THR A 93 -11.47 7.27 6.14
C THR A 93 -11.40 7.88 7.53
N THR A 94 -10.40 8.73 7.77
CA THR A 94 -10.21 9.44 9.05
C THR A 94 -11.45 10.23 9.42
N ARG A 95 -12.04 10.98 8.47
CA ARG A 95 -13.24 11.77 8.72
C ARG A 95 -14.44 10.88 9.06
N ALA A 96 -14.68 9.81 8.31
CA ALA A 96 -15.79 8.90 8.55
C ALA A 96 -15.67 8.21 9.91
N ILE A 97 -14.50 7.66 10.23
CA ILE A 97 -14.26 7.00 11.52
C ILE A 97 -14.38 8.00 12.66
N ARG A 98 -13.86 9.23 12.51
CA ARG A 98 -13.97 10.28 13.52
C ARG A 98 -15.40 10.60 13.89
N GLU A 99 -16.27 10.72 12.90
CA GLU A 99 -17.69 10.99 13.13
C GLU A 99 -18.42 9.79 13.73
N VAL A 100 -18.10 8.57 13.28
CA VAL A 100 -18.68 7.34 13.83
C VAL A 100 -18.24 7.13 15.28
N ALA A 101 -16.95 7.19 15.56
CA ALA A 101 -16.38 6.94 16.90
C ALA A 101 -16.97 7.86 17.97
N LYS A 102 -17.26 9.13 17.65
CA LYS A 102 -17.93 10.07 18.56
C LYS A 102 -19.32 9.61 19.01
N LYS A 103 -19.99 8.74 18.24
CA LYS A 103 -21.30 8.16 18.60
C LYS A 103 -21.19 6.90 19.46
N PHE A 104 -19.98 6.42 19.71
CA PHE A 104 -19.72 5.27 20.58
C PHE A 104 -19.08 5.74 21.89
N GLU A 105 -19.65 5.24 23.00
CA GLU A 105 -19.12 5.48 24.35
C GLU A 105 -17.82 4.69 24.55
N HIS A 106 -17.85 3.41 24.24
CA HIS A 106 -16.70 2.53 24.37
C HIS A 106 -16.00 2.37 23.02
N ARG A 107 -14.67 2.43 23.03
CA ARG A 107 -13.82 2.28 21.84
C ARG A 107 -12.68 1.33 22.16
N LEU A 108 -12.47 0.34 21.31
CA LEU A 108 -11.37 -0.61 21.38
C LEU A 108 -10.63 -0.59 20.05
N PHE A 109 -9.40 -0.08 20.05
CA PHE A 109 -8.59 0.02 18.85
C PHE A 109 -7.53 -1.09 18.85
N LEU A 110 -7.50 -1.88 17.78
CA LEU A 110 -6.56 -2.96 17.57
C LEU A 110 -5.62 -2.56 16.44
N SER A 111 -4.32 -2.71 16.65
CA SER A 111 -3.31 -2.40 15.64
C SER A 111 -1.98 -3.07 16.01
N ALA A 112 -1.32 -3.69 15.04
CA ALA A 112 0.05 -4.18 15.21
C ALA A 112 1.06 -3.03 15.26
N THR A 113 0.79 -1.97 14.49
CA THR A 113 1.64 -0.80 14.27
C THR A 113 0.82 0.47 14.41
N PRO A 114 0.62 1.00 15.63
CA PRO A 114 -0.32 2.10 15.90
C PRO A 114 0.10 3.45 15.28
N HIS A 115 1.26 3.51 14.61
CA HIS A 115 1.69 4.68 13.87
C HIS A 115 2.61 4.31 12.70
N ASN A 116 2.63 5.17 11.69
CA ASN A 116 3.54 5.16 10.54
C ASN A 116 4.91 5.81 10.81
N GLY A 117 5.19 6.19 12.07
CA GLY A 117 6.44 6.87 12.48
C GLY A 117 6.26 8.36 12.76
N HIS A 118 5.06 8.91 12.55
CA HIS A 118 4.75 10.31 12.83
C HIS A 118 4.00 10.49 14.16
N SER A 119 4.49 11.40 15.01
CA SER A 119 3.89 11.72 16.31
C SER A 119 2.48 12.31 16.19
N ASN A 120 2.19 13.02 15.10
CA ASN A 120 0.88 13.61 14.84
C ASN A 120 -0.18 12.55 14.56
N SER A 121 0.14 11.54 13.76
CA SER A 121 -0.75 10.39 13.49
C SER A 121 -1.06 9.63 14.78
N PHE A 122 -0.06 9.40 15.62
CA PHE A 122 -0.24 8.72 16.90
C PHE A 122 -1.13 9.51 17.88
N SER A 123 -0.87 10.82 18.05
CA SER A 123 -1.69 11.67 18.92
C SER A 123 -3.13 11.81 18.42
N ALA A 124 -3.36 11.85 17.10
CA ALA A 124 -4.69 11.86 16.51
C ALA A 124 -5.45 10.54 16.75
N LEU A 125 -4.76 9.40 16.68
CA LEU A 125 -5.36 8.10 16.99
C LEU A 125 -5.76 8.00 18.46
N LEU A 126 -4.91 8.48 19.37
CA LEU A 126 -5.19 8.49 20.80
C LEU A 126 -6.30 9.48 21.17
N GLU A 127 -6.36 10.64 20.55
CA GLU A 127 -7.47 11.60 20.71
C GLU A 127 -8.80 11.01 20.24
N LEU A 128 -8.79 10.23 19.15
CA LEU A 128 -9.97 9.51 18.70
C LEU A 128 -10.43 8.44 19.71
N LEU A 129 -9.48 7.74 20.35
CA LEU A 129 -9.74 6.74 21.37
C LEU A 129 -10.27 7.38 22.67
N ASP A 130 -9.56 8.37 23.20
CA ASP A 130 -9.86 9.08 24.45
C ASP A 130 -9.61 10.60 24.26
N PRO A 131 -10.63 11.34 23.79
CA PRO A 131 -10.50 12.78 23.54
C PRO A 131 -10.45 13.62 24.82
N GLN A 132 -10.68 13.02 26.00
CA GLN A 132 -10.54 13.71 27.28
C GLN A 132 -9.08 13.74 27.74
N ARG A 133 -8.30 12.70 27.40
CA ARG A 133 -6.88 12.59 27.78
C ARG A 133 -5.92 13.13 26.73
N PHE A 134 -6.25 12.99 25.44
CA PHE A 134 -5.32 13.26 24.36
C PHE A 134 -5.84 14.32 23.40
N THR A 135 -4.91 15.15 22.91
CA THR A 135 -5.19 16.21 21.96
C THR A 135 -4.37 16.00 20.70
N ARG A 136 -5.01 16.08 19.54
CA ARG A 136 -4.34 16.00 18.24
C ARG A 136 -3.23 17.04 18.12
N GLY A 137 -2.06 16.61 17.62
CA GLY A 137 -0.90 17.48 17.40
C GLY A 137 -0.10 17.78 18.66
N VAL A 138 -0.54 17.32 19.83
CA VAL A 138 0.23 17.36 21.08
C VAL A 138 0.96 16.02 21.22
N PRO A 139 2.31 16.01 21.17
CA PRO A 139 3.06 14.77 21.32
C PRO A 139 2.87 14.16 22.71
N VAL A 140 2.61 12.85 22.75
CA VAL A 140 2.60 12.08 24.00
C VAL A 140 4.03 11.79 24.42
N LYS A 141 4.43 12.29 25.59
CA LYS A 141 5.85 12.30 26.00
C LYS A 141 6.21 11.20 26.99
N SER A 142 5.23 10.65 27.71
CA SER A 142 5.51 9.67 28.76
C SER A 142 4.77 8.35 28.57
N VAL A 143 5.45 7.25 28.88
CA VAL A 143 4.84 5.90 28.92
C VAL A 143 3.75 5.82 29.99
N LYS A 144 3.84 6.63 31.05
CA LYS A 144 2.85 6.70 32.12
C LYS A 144 1.50 7.24 31.64
N GLU A 145 1.49 8.19 30.69
CA GLU A 145 0.26 8.67 30.04
C GLU A 145 -0.42 7.58 29.20
N LEU A 146 0.38 6.68 28.61
CA LEU A 146 -0.12 5.59 27.76
C LEU A 146 -0.59 4.36 28.54
N ALA A 147 0.01 4.09 29.70
CA ALA A 147 -0.24 2.87 30.47
C ALA A 147 -1.73 2.59 30.79
N PRO A 148 -2.60 3.60 31.04
CA PRO A 148 -4.03 3.36 31.28
C PRO A 148 -4.82 3.00 30.02
N VAL A 149 -4.32 3.30 28.81
CA VAL A 149 -5.08 3.21 27.56
C VAL A 149 -4.48 2.24 26.53
N VAL A 150 -3.21 1.88 26.66
CA VAL A 150 -2.52 0.98 25.74
C VAL A 150 -2.13 -0.32 26.43
N VAL A 151 -2.56 -1.43 25.84
CA VAL A 151 -2.07 -2.77 26.18
C VAL A 151 -1.20 -3.28 25.03
N ARG A 152 0.11 -3.35 25.24
CA ARG A 152 1.07 -3.86 24.24
C ARG A 152 1.86 -5.03 24.81
N ARG A 153 1.78 -6.19 24.15
CA ARG A 153 2.53 -7.40 24.50
C ARG A 153 3.44 -7.79 23.34
N LEU A 154 4.75 -7.85 23.61
CA LEU A 154 5.74 -8.24 22.61
C LEU A 154 5.90 -9.77 22.58
N LYS A 155 6.20 -10.34 21.40
CA LYS A 155 6.51 -11.78 21.27
C LYS A 155 7.65 -12.21 22.19
N ALA A 156 8.62 -11.34 22.46
CA ALA A 156 9.70 -11.61 23.40
C ALA A 156 9.20 -11.81 24.84
N HIS A 157 8.15 -11.09 25.27
CA HIS A 157 7.53 -11.30 26.59
C HIS A 157 6.78 -12.63 26.62
N LEU A 158 5.97 -12.89 25.58
CA LEU A 158 5.23 -14.16 25.47
C LEU A 158 6.15 -15.38 25.40
N ARG A 159 7.32 -15.26 24.78
CA ARG A 159 8.32 -16.33 24.71
C ARG A 159 8.84 -16.72 26.10
N LYS A 160 9.02 -15.75 26.99
CA LYS A 160 9.45 -16.00 28.38
C LYS A 160 8.38 -16.72 29.20
N GLU A 161 7.13 -16.33 29.00
CA GLU A 161 5.99 -16.84 29.79
C GLU A 161 5.49 -18.20 29.30
N VAL A 162 5.33 -18.38 27.99
CA VAL A 162 4.65 -19.54 27.39
C VAL A 162 5.64 -20.50 26.72
N GLY A 163 6.86 -20.05 26.38
CA GLY A 163 7.81 -20.84 25.60
C GLY A 163 7.34 -21.10 24.16
N GLY A 164 8.11 -21.89 23.40
CA GLY A 164 7.70 -22.41 22.08
C GLY A 164 7.60 -21.41 20.92
N LEU A 165 7.78 -20.11 21.14
CA LEU A 165 7.76 -19.10 20.07
C LEU A 165 9.13 -18.97 19.39
N PRO A 166 9.23 -19.14 18.05
CA PRO A 166 10.50 -19.09 17.34
C PRO A 166 11.18 -17.72 17.48
N GLU A 167 12.51 -17.73 17.42
CA GLU A 167 13.32 -16.53 17.34
C GLU A 167 13.34 -15.99 15.90
N ARG A 168 13.30 -14.66 15.77
CA ARG A 168 13.46 -14.01 14.46
C ARG A 168 14.95 -13.78 14.25
N VAL A 169 15.53 -14.53 13.32
CA VAL A 169 16.91 -14.32 12.85
C VAL A 169 16.84 -13.50 11.56
N LEU A 170 17.56 -12.39 11.54
CA LEU A 170 17.78 -11.60 10.33
C LEU A 170 19.07 -12.10 9.68
N VAL A 171 18.99 -12.49 8.42
CA VAL A 171 20.13 -12.95 7.63
C VAL A 171 20.14 -12.15 6.35
N ASP A 172 21.23 -11.44 6.12
CA ASP A 172 21.45 -10.71 4.87
C ASP A 172 22.03 -11.68 3.85
N HIS A 173 21.42 -11.72 2.67
CA HIS A 173 21.87 -12.55 1.55
C HIS A 173 22.42 -11.65 0.46
N GLU A 174 23.75 -11.54 0.39
CA GLU A 174 24.44 -10.83 -0.67
C GLU A 174 24.40 -11.64 -1.97
N VAL A 175 23.86 -11.03 -3.03
CA VAL A 175 23.84 -11.63 -4.37
C VAL A 175 24.83 -10.86 -5.24
N PRO A 176 25.99 -11.45 -5.58
CA PRO A 176 26.96 -10.78 -6.42
C PRO A 176 26.42 -10.65 -7.84
N LEU A 177 26.40 -9.42 -8.36
CA LEU A 177 26.07 -9.15 -9.76
C LEU A 177 27.34 -9.08 -10.59
N GLY A 178 27.33 -9.72 -11.76
CA GLY A 178 28.40 -9.55 -12.73
C GLY A 178 28.46 -8.11 -13.24
N LYS A 179 29.65 -7.57 -13.48
CA LYS A 179 29.81 -6.19 -14.01
C LYS A 179 29.06 -5.98 -15.34
N GLU A 180 29.04 -7.02 -16.17
CA GLU A 180 28.35 -7.03 -17.47
C GLU A 180 26.90 -7.56 -17.36
N SER A 181 26.36 -7.71 -16.15
CA SER A 181 24.98 -8.17 -15.98
C SER A 181 24.00 -7.12 -16.52
N PRO A 182 22.87 -7.56 -17.09
CA PRO A 182 21.80 -6.65 -17.52
C PRO A 182 21.35 -5.69 -16.41
N GLU A 183 21.30 -6.14 -15.16
CA GLU A 183 20.90 -5.36 -13.99
C GLU A 183 21.86 -4.17 -13.76
N VAL A 184 23.17 -4.42 -13.76
CA VAL A 184 24.19 -3.38 -13.59
C VAL A 184 24.15 -2.41 -14.77
N ARG A 185 24.10 -2.93 -16.01
CA ARG A 185 24.05 -2.09 -17.21
C ARG A 185 22.81 -1.21 -17.25
N LEU A 186 21.64 -1.75 -16.91
CA LEU A 186 20.39 -0.99 -16.82
C LEU A 186 20.45 0.07 -15.73
N GLY A 187 21.06 -0.21 -14.58
CA GLY A 187 21.26 0.77 -13.50
C GLY A 187 22.14 1.95 -13.91
N GLU A 188 23.24 1.67 -14.63
CA GLU A 188 24.12 2.71 -15.19
C GLU A 188 23.41 3.56 -16.25
N LEU A 189 22.66 2.92 -17.15
CA LEU A 189 21.87 3.63 -18.17
C LEU A 189 20.78 4.48 -17.53
N LEU A 190 20.06 3.96 -16.54
CA LEU A 190 19.00 4.68 -15.86
C LEU A 190 19.55 5.88 -15.08
N SER A 191 20.73 5.74 -14.46
CA SER A 191 21.43 6.85 -13.80
C SER A 191 21.82 7.96 -14.79
N ARG A 192 22.30 7.60 -15.98
CA ARG A 192 22.58 8.57 -17.05
C ARG A 192 21.32 9.21 -17.60
N TYR A 193 20.27 8.41 -17.81
CA TYR A 193 18.96 8.90 -18.24
C TYR A 193 18.39 9.91 -17.26
N GLU A 194 18.51 9.66 -15.95
CA GLU A 194 18.02 10.54 -14.90
C GLU A 194 18.67 11.93 -14.94
N ILE A 195 19.96 12.01 -15.25
CA ILE A 195 20.66 13.30 -15.44
C ILE A 195 20.03 14.08 -16.59
N GLU A 196 19.90 13.46 -17.76
CA GLU A 196 19.28 14.08 -18.94
C GLU A 196 17.82 14.46 -18.68
N TYR A 197 17.07 13.59 -18.01
CA TYR A 197 15.67 13.80 -17.69
C TYR A 197 15.49 14.97 -16.73
N ASN A 198 16.28 15.04 -15.66
CA ASN A 198 16.20 16.13 -14.68
C ASN A 198 16.58 17.48 -15.29
N ALA A 199 17.54 17.52 -16.22
CA ALA A 199 17.89 18.74 -16.96
C ALA A 199 16.68 19.30 -17.73
N LEU A 200 15.81 18.45 -18.27
CA LEU A 200 14.56 18.86 -18.94
C LEU A 200 13.54 19.49 -17.98
N LEU A 201 13.67 19.28 -16.67
CA LEU A 201 12.74 19.76 -15.65
C LEU A 201 13.19 21.07 -14.96
N GLU A 202 14.39 21.58 -15.23
CA GLU A 202 14.97 22.75 -14.54
C GLU A 202 14.12 24.02 -14.71
N GLY A 203 13.42 24.15 -15.84
CA GLY A 203 12.53 25.29 -16.13
C GLY A 203 11.13 25.20 -15.51
N LEU A 204 10.76 24.08 -14.88
CA LEU A 204 9.40 23.86 -14.36
C LEU A 204 9.23 24.43 -12.95
N PRO A 205 8.00 24.78 -12.54
CA PRO A 205 7.69 25.11 -11.14
C PRO A 205 8.14 24.01 -10.19
N MET A 206 8.61 24.37 -8.99
CA MET A 206 9.17 23.41 -8.02
C MET A 206 8.28 22.19 -7.77
N ARG A 207 6.96 22.39 -7.60
CA ARG A 207 6.01 21.29 -7.38
C ARG A 207 5.93 20.33 -8.56
N GLU A 208 5.93 20.85 -9.78
CA GLU A 208 5.88 20.05 -11.00
C GLU A 208 7.20 19.33 -11.26
N ARG A 209 8.33 20.00 -11.03
CA ARG A 209 9.68 19.41 -11.11
C ARG A 209 9.80 18.21 -10.18
N LEU A 210 9.42 18.38 -8.91
CA LEU A 210 9.44 17.29 -7.93
C LEU A 210 8.55 16.12 -8.36
N ALA A 211 7.31 16.41 -8.77
CA ALA A 211 6.38 15.37 -9.17
C ALA A 211 6.85 14.60 -10.41
N ARG A 212 7.35 15.29 -11.44
CA ARG A 212 7.89 14.63 -12.65
C ARG A 212 9.20 13.90 -12.38
N GLY A 213 10.05 14.40 -11.47
CA GLY A 213 11.29 13.73 -11.05
C GLY A 213 11.06 12.34 -10.43
N LEU A 214 9.89 12.12 -9.82
CA LEU A 214 9.51 10.81 -9.28
C LEU A 214 9.30 9.73 -10.36
N VAL A 215 9.25 10.09 -11.64
CA VAL A 215 9.28 9.11 -12.74
C VAL A 215 10.56 8.28 -12.67
N CYS A 216 11.73 8.93 -12.51
CA CYS A 216 13.00 8.22 -12.36
C CYS A 216 13.03 7.36 -11.10
N VAL A 217 12.48 7.86 -9.99
CA VAL A 217 12.35 7.07 -8.75
C VAL A 217 11.50 5.81 -8.97
N SER A 218 10.39 5.93 -9.69
CA SER A 218 9.51 4.79 -10.01
C SER A 218 10.22 3.76 -10.88
N LEU A 219 10.98 4.22 -11.89
CA LEU A 219 11.81 3.36 -12.73
C LEU A 219 12.91 2.63 -11.93
N HIS A 220 13.57 3.33 -11.01
CA HIS A 220 14.57 2.72 -10.11
C HIS A 220 13.95 1.65 -9.22
N LYS A 221 12.80 1.92 -8.59
CA LYS A 221 12.09 0.94 -7.76
C LYS A 221 11.71 -0.31 -8.56
N ARG A 222 11.20 -0.14 -9.79
CA ARG A 222 10.85 -1.27 -10.67
C ARG A 222 12.09 -2.10 -11.05
N LEU A 223 13.21 -1.47 -11.37
CA LEU A 223 14.48 -2.14 -11.66
C LEU A 223 15.02 -2.91 -10.45
N LEU A 224 14.98 -2.29 -9.28
CA LEU A 224 15.35 -2.93 -8.01
C LEU A 224 14.43 -4.08 -7.64
N SER A 225 13.23 -4.18 -8.22
CA SER A 225 12.36 -5.35 -8.03
C SER A 225 12.72 -6.47 -8.99
N SER A 226 12.63 -6.23 -10.31
CA SER A 226 13.04 -7.18 -11.35
C SER A 226 13.14 -6.51 -12.71
N ILE A 227 13.91 -7.11 -13.62
CA ILE A 227 13.96 -6.65 -15.03
C ILE A 227 12.57 -6.75 -15.68
N ALA A 228 11.76 -7.74 -15.31
CA ALA A 228 10.39 -7.90 -15.81
C ALA A 228 9.49 -6.72 -15.42
N ALA A 229 9.49 -6.32 -14.14
CA ALA A 229 8.76 -5.16 -13.66
C ALA A 229 9.27 -3.86 -14.31
N PHE A 230 10.59 -3.71 -14.43
CA PHE A 230 11.20 -2.57 -15.11
C PHE A 230 10.79 -2.47 -16.58
N ALA A 231 10.87 -3.57 -17.34
CA ALA A 231 10.53 -3.60 -18.76
C ALA A 231 9.07 -3.17 -19.01
N ARG A 232 8.14 -3.58 -18.14
CA ARG A 232 6.73 -3.17 -18.22
C ARG A 232 6.57 -1.66 -18.10
N THR A 233 7.05 -1.08 -17.00
CA THR A 233 6.91 0.37 -16.74
C THR A 233 7.73 1.20 -17.75
N LEU A 234 8.91 0.73 -18.13
CA LEU A 234 9.76 1.37 -19.13
C LEU A 234 9.07 1.44 -20.51
N ARG A 235 8.32 0.40 -20.91
CA ARG A 235 7.51 0.44 -22.14
C ARG A 235 6.47 1.55 -22.09
N LYS A 236 5.75 1.70 -20.97
CA LYS A 236 4.76 2.78 -20.79
C LYS A 236 5.40 4.15 -20.89
N HIS A 237 6.53 4.32 -20.21
CA HIS A 237 7.34 5.53 -20.28
C HIS A 237 7.81 5.85 -21.70
N ARG A 238 8.37 4.87 -22.41
CA ARG A 238 8.84 5.01 -23.79
C ARG A 238 7.70 5.36 -24.75
N SER A 239 6.58 4.66 -24.71
CA SER A 239 5.43 4.96 -25.55
C SER A 239 4.82 6.34 -25.25
N ALA A 240 4.85 6.79 -23.99
CA ALA A 240 4.48 8.16 -23.65
C ALA A 240 5.47 9.18 -24.26
N ALA A 241 6.76 8.94 -24.12
CA ALA A 241 7.81 9.79 -24.67
C ALA A 241 7.73 9.92 -26.20
N GLU A 242 7.52 8.82 -26.92
CA GLU A 242 7.32 8.80 -28.37
C GLU A 242 6.07 9.60 -28.78
N ARG A 243 4.94 9.40 -28.12
CA ARG A 243 3.72 10.22 -28.35
C ARG A 243 3.93 11.70 -28.05
N ARG A 244 4.80 12.07 -27.09
CA ARG A 244 5.14 13.48 -26.81
C ARG A 244 5.99 14.12 -27.90
N ILE A 245 6.75 13.32 -28.63
CA ILE A 245 7.51 13.79 -29.78
C ILE A 245 6.53 14.06 -30.94
N GLU A 246 5.69 13.08 -31.27
CA GLU A 246 4.71 13.16 -32.37
C GLU A 246 3.70 14.31 -32.18
N SER A 247 3.10 14.42 -30.99
CA SER A 247 2.06 15.43 -30.73
C SER A 247 2.53 16.89 -30.85
N LEU A 248 3.82 17.17 -30.62
CA LEU A 248 4.38 18.52 -30.79
C LEU A 248 4.78 18.81 -32.25
N GLU A 249 5.00 17.79 -33.07
CA GLU A 249 5.15 17.96 -34.52
C GLU A 249 3.81 18.35 -35.14
N GLU A 250 2.70 17.82 -34.62
CA GLU A 250 1.35 18.10 -35.13
C GLU A 250 0.68 19.34 -34.50
N GLN A 251 0.83 19.57 -33.18
CA GLN A 251 0.17 20.67 -32.45
C GLN A 251 1.03 21.25 -31.30
N PRO A 252 1.84 22.29 -31.55
CA PRO A 252 2.74 22.89 -30.55
C PRO A 252 2.09 23.50 -29.31
N GLN A 253 0.77 23.77 -29.35
CA GLN A 253 0.06 24.55 -28.32
C GLN A 253 -0.55 23.71 -27.17
N GLN A 254 -0.54 22.37 -27.24
CA GLN A 254 -1.17 21.50 -26.22
C GLN A 254 -0.21 20.95 -25.13
N ALA A 255 0.92 21.61 -24.86
CA ALA A 255 2.01 21.04 -24.07
C ALA A 255 1.72 20.86 -22.55
N PHE A 256 0.69 21.50 -21.99
CA PHE A 256 0.44 21.48 -20.54
C PHE A 256 -0.56 20.39 -20.15
N LEU A 257 -0.06 19.16 -19.91
CA LEU A 257 -0.86 18.17 -19.21
C LEU A 257 -0.76 18.35 -17.69
N PRO A 258 -1.87 18.16 -16.96
CA PRO A 258 -1.86 18.18 -15.51
C PRO A 258 -0.96 17.06 -14.98
N VAL A 259 -0.17 17.41 -13.95
CA VAL A 259 0.66 16.47 -13.19
C VAL A 259 -0.24 15.48 -12.46
N VAL A 260 0.02 14.19 -12.62
CA VAL A 260 -0.64 13.14 -11.84
C VAL A 260 0.24 12.87 -10.61
N PRO A 261 -0.31 12.90 -9.38
CA PRO A 261 0.47 12.61 -8.18
C PRO A 261 0.86 11.13 -8.08
N SER A 262 2.00 10.84 -7.47
CA SER A 262 2.44 9.45 -7.19
C SER A 262 1.63 8.89 -6.03
N ARG A 263 1.26 7.59 -6.07
CA ARG A 263 0.57 6.91 -4.97
C ARG A 263 1.35 6.96 -3.65
N ASP A 264 2.69 6.99 -3.72
CA ASP A 264 3.55 7.11 -2.53
C ASP A 264 3.35 8.44 -1.81
N LEU A 265 3.01 9.50 -2.56
CA LEU A 265 2.72 10.82 -2.03
C LEU A 265 1.22 11.02 -1.74
N ASP A 266 0.36 10.31 -2.46
CA ASP A 266 -1.10 10.31 -2.34
C ASP A 266 -1.62 9.14 -1.48
N SER A 267 -0.84 8.70 -0.49
CA SER A 267 -1.22 7.64 0.48
C SER A 267 -2.57 7.89 1.19
N GLU A 268 -3.10 9.12 1.11
CA GLU A 268 -4.43 9.52 1.60
C GLU A 268 -5.61 8.86 0.85
N ASN A 269 -5.37 8.25 -0.32
CA ASN A 269 -6.38 7.59 -1.16
C ASN A 269 -6.12 6.10 -1.45
N LEU A 270 -5.13 5.46 -0.81
CA LEU A 270 -4.99 4.01 -0.94
C LEU A 270 -6.28 3.37 -0.43
N GLU A 271 -7.09 2.82 -1.34
CA GLU A 271 -8.23 2.02 -0.95
C GLU A 271 -7.67 0.69 -0.45
N ASP A 272 -8.01 0.27 0.77
CA ASP A 272 -7.49 -0.99 1.35
C ASP A 272 -7.95 -2.26 0.58
N ASP A 273 -8.63 -2.09 -0.56
CA ASP A 273 -9.16 -3.12 -1.47
C ASP A 273 -8.64 -2.93 -2.91
N VAL A 274 -7.60 -2.09 -3.10
CA VAL A 274 -6.88 -2.03 -4.39
C VAL A 274 -6.05 -3.30 -4.50
N SER A 275 -6.36 -4.12 -5.50
CA SER A 275 -5.55 -5.30 -5.82
C SER A 275 -4.13 -4.90 -6.24
N ASP A 276 -3.15 -5.79 -6.03
CA ASP A 276 -1.77 -5.55 -6.45
C ASP A 276 -1.65 -5.19 -7.95
N ASP A 277 -2.53 -5.76 -8.80
CA ASP A 277 -2.62 -5.40 -10.23
C ASP A 277 -2.97 -3.92 -10.44
N GLN A 278 -3.97 -3.42 -9.72
CA GLN A 278 -4.41 -2.03 -9.81
C GLN A 278 -3.37 -1.07 -9.23
N LEU A 279 -2.65 -1.47 -8.19
CA LEU A 279 -1.53 -0.68 -7.65
C LEU A 279 -0.41 -0.56 -8.69
N ASP A 280 -0.06 -1.67 -9.35
CA ASP A 280 0.94 -1.67 -10.41
C ASP A 280 0.50 -0.81 -11.61
N GLU A 281 -0.78 -0.87 -11.98
CA GLU A 281 -1.37 -0.01 -13.02
C GLU A 281 -1.34 1.47 -12.66
N GLN A 282 -1.58 1.84 -11.40
CA GLN A 282 -1.49 3.23 -10.94
C GLN A 282 -0.07 3.77 -11.06
N ASP A 283 0.94 2.98 -10.71
CA ASP A 283 2.35 3.35 -10.90
C ASP A 283 2.70 3.53 -12.37
N ASP A 284 2.21 2.65 -13.24
CA ASP A 284 2.41 2.77 -14.68
C ASP A 284 1.72 4.03 -15.25
N GLN A 285 0.48 4.31 -14.84
CA GLN A 285 -0.26 5.51 -15.24
C GLN A 285 0.41 6.78 -14.76
N PHE A 286 0.94 6.77 -13.53
CA PHE A 286 1.72 7.87 -12.98
C PHE A 286 2.95 8.16 -13.86
N VAL A 287 3.72 7.12 -14.22
CA VAL A 287 4.88 7.26 -15.11
C VAL A 287 4.45 7.77 -16.49
N GLU A 288 3.44 7.16 -17.10
CA GLU A 288 2.92 7.52 -18.42
C GLU A 288 2.49 9.00 -18.48
N ALA A 289 1.71 9.44 -17.50
CA ALA A 289 1.16 10.80 -17.45
C ALA A 289 2.23 11.87 -17.21
N ASN A 290 3.22 11.59 -16.35
CA ASN A 290 4.24 12.55 -15.97
C ASN A 290 5.47 12.55 -16.90
N THR A 291 5.55 11.62 -17.83
CA THR A 291 6.59 11.57 -18.87
C THR A 291 6.62 12.87 -19.67
N VAL A 292 7.82 13.48 -19.74
CA VAL A 292 8.09 14.64 -20.60
C VAL A 292 8.69 14.21 -21.94
N ARG A 293 8.68 15.13 -22.91
CA ARG A 293 9.39 14.92 -24.18
C ARG A 293 10.89 14.80 -23.92
N PRO A 294 11.55 13.68 -24.29
CA PRO A 294 12.98 13.56 -24.13
C PRO A 294 13.73 14.35 -25.21
N GLY A 295 14.96 14.79 -24.89
CA GLY A 295 15.95 15.18 -25.89
C GLY A 295 16.49 13.97 -26.66
N SER A 296 17.27 14.19 -27.71
CA SER A 296 17.83 13.10 -28.55
C SER A 296 18.70 12.13 -27.75
N GLN A 297 19.53 12.63 -26.84
CA GLN A 297 20.39 11.81 -25.99
C GLN A 297 19.56 10.97 -24.99
N ALA A 298 18.60 11.59 -24.31
CA ALA A 298 17.67 10.88 -23.42
C ALA A 298 16.88 9.79 -24.16
N LEU A 299 16.42 10.08 -25.39
CA LEU A 299 15.70 9.10 -26.21
C LEU A 299 16.59 7.91 -26.60
N ALA A 300 17.85 8.15 -26.97
CA ALA A 300 18.79 7.08 -27.30
C ALA A 300 19.05 6.17 -26.10
N ILE A 301 19.26 6.74 -24.91
CA ILE A 301 19.42 5.97 -23.67
C ILE A 301 18.15 5.17 -23.36
N LEU A 302 16.97 5.77 -23.52
CA LEU A 302 15.68 5.12 -23.30
C LEU A 302 15.44 3.93 -24.24
N GLN A 303 15.86 4.05 -25.51
CA GLN A 303 15.80 2.97 -26.49
C GLN A 303 16.79 1.84 -26.15
N GLU A 304 18.02 2.17 -25.75
CA GLU A 304 19.02 1.20 -25.30
C GLU A 304 18.53 0.42 -24.08
N MET A 305 18.02 1.11 -23.05
CA MET A 305 17.43 0.48 -21.87
C MET A 305 16.27 -0.45 -22.25
N SER A 306 15.39 0.00 -23.16
CA SER A 306 14.25 -0.80 -23.60
C SER A 306 14.68 -2.08 -24.30
N ALA A 307 15.70 -2.01 -25.16
CA ALA A 307 16.23 -3.18 -25.85
C ALA A 307 16.81 -4.21 -24.86
N ILE A 308 17.62 -3.75 -23.89
CA ILE A 308 18.22 -4.62 -22.89
C ILE A 308 17.15 -5.24 -21.97
N ALA A 309 16.18 -4.43 -21.52
CA ALA A 309 15.12 -4.89 -20.63
C ALA A 309 14.23 -5.94 -21.33
N GLU A 310 13.78 -5.69 -22.56
CA GLU A 310 12.96 -6.66 -23.31
C GLU A 310 13.72 -7.93 -23.68
N ALA A 311 15.04 -7.85 -23.93
CA ALA A 311 15.85 -9.03 -24.21
C ALA A 311 16.04 -9.93 -22.98
N ASN A 312 15.93 -9.39 -21.75
CA ASN A 312 16.25 -10.11 -20.52
C ASN A 312 15.06 -10.32 -19.57
N ARG A 313 13.89 -9.70 -19.80
CA ARG A 313 12.70 -9.81 -18.92
C ARG A 313 12.18 -11.24 -18.69
N GLU A 314 12.43 -12.17 -19.61
CA GLU A 314 12.01 -13.57 -19.48
C GLU A 314 13.18 -14.51 -19.12
N ARG A 315 14.33 -13.97 -18.74
CA ARG A 315 15.50 -14.76 -18.32
C ARG A 315 15.61 -14.74 -16.80
N PRO A 316 15.97 -15.86 -16.16
CA PRO A 316 16.34 -15.86 -14.74
C PRO A 316 17.48 -14.86 -14.47
N ASP A 317 17.31 -14.05 -13.43
CA ASP A 317 18.30 -13.08 -12.97
C ASP A 317 19.14 -13.66 -11.82
N ALA A 318 20.23 -12.98 -11.43
CA ALA A 318 21.15 -13.50 -10.41
C ALA A 318 20.46 -13.72 -9.04
N ARG A 319 19.41 -12.94 -8.74
CA ARG A 319 18.67 -13.04 -7.48
C ARG A 319 17.74 -14.23 -7.47
N LEU A 320 17.08 -14.52 -8.59
CA LEU A 320 16.26 -15.73 -8.73
C LEU A 320 17.14 -16.99 -8.66
N GLU A 321 18.31 -16.99 -9.31
CA GLU A 321 19.25 -18.10 -9.18
C GLU A 321 19.73 -18.29 -7.74
N ALA A 322 20.04 -17.21 -7.04
CA ALA A 322 20.43 -17.25 -5.63
C ALA A 322 19.29 -17.78 -4.74
N LEU A 323 18.05 -17.35 -4.99
CA LEU A 323 16.86 -17.84 -4.29
C LEU A 323 16.64 -19.34 -4.55
N ALA A 324 16.76 -19.79 -5.80
CA ALA A 324 16.63 -21.20 -6.15
C ALA A 324 17.68 -22.06 -5.43
N LYS A 325 18.95 -21.63 -5.46
CA LYS A 325 20.05 -22.29 -4.72
C LYS A 325 19.78 -22.34 -3.22
N TRP A 326 19.29 -21.23 -2.65
CA TRP A 326 18.94 -21.17 -1.23
C TRP A 326 17.80 -22.14 -0.89
N ILE A 327 16.76 -22.21 -1.73
CA ILE A 327 15.64 -23.14 -1.56
C ILE A 327 16.15 -24.58 -1.62
N GLN A 328 16.92 -24.94 -2.64
CA GLN A 328 17.50 -26.29 -2.77
C GLN A 328 18.32 -26.66 -1.54
N ALA A 329 19.18 -25.75 -1.05
CA ALA A 329 20.03 -26.01 0.10
C ALA A 329 19.27 -26.14 1.45
N ASN A 330 18.10 -25.51 1.58
CA ASN A 330 17.38 -25.44 2.87
C ASN A 330 16.09 -26.27 2.92
N LEU A 331 15.48 -26.56 1.76
CA LEU A 331 14.18 -27.21 1.65
C LEU A 331 14.27 -28.62 1.05
N LEU A 332 15.38 -28.99 0.40
CA LEU A 332 15.61 -30.36 -0.06
C LEU A 332 16.44 -31.15 0.97
N THR A 333 16.14 -32.44 1.09
CA THR A 333 16.96 -33.41 1.84
C THR A 333 18.17 -33.83 1.00
N ALA A 334 19.10 -34.58 1.62
CA ALA A 334 20.24 -35.17 0.89
C ALA A 334 19.83 -36.11 -0.26
N ASN A 335 18.59 -36.60 -0.26
CA ASN A 335 18.02 -37.44 -1.31
C ASN A 335 17.20 -36.64 -2.35
N ASN A 336 17.30 -35.31 -2.35
CA ASN A 336 16.51 -34.39 -3.20
C ASN A 336 14.98 -34.46 -2.98
N GLU A 337 14.54 -34.77 -1.76
CA GLU A 337 13.11 -34.74 -1.40
C GLU A 337 12.76 -33.47 -0.63
N TRP A 338 11.56 -32.93 -0.83
CA TRP A 338 11.08 -31.76 -0.07
C TRP A 338 10.90 -32.06 1.41
N ASN A 339 11.42 -31.20 2.28
CA ASN A 339 11.19 -31.25 3.72
C ASN A 339 9.89 -30.51 4.12
N HIS A 340 9.58 -30.48 5.42
CA HIS A 340 8.36 -29.86 5.94
C HIS A 340 8.44 -28.33 6.13
N ARG A 341 9.55 -27.69 5.76
CA ARG A 341 9.72 -26.23 5.89
C ARG A 341 8.93 -25.52 4.79
N ARG A 342 8.45 -24.33 5.12
CA ARG A 342 7.77 -23.44 4.17
C ARG A 342 8.54 -22.14 4.05
N VAL A 343 8.56 -21.60 2.85
CA VAL A 343 9.16 -20.30 2.54
C VAL A 343 8.06 -19.40 2.02
N VAL A 344 8.01 -18.17 2.53
CA VAL A 344 7.13 -17.13 2.03
C VAL A 344 8.02 -16.07 1.41
N VAL A 345 7.79 -15.78 0.13
CA VAL A 345 8.52 -14.75 -0.62
C VAL A 345 7.61 -13.53 -0.73
N PHE A 346 8.12 -12.37 -0.34
CA PHE A 346 7.41 -11.10 -0.49
C PHE A 346 8.04 -10.32 -1.63
N THR A 347 7.20 -9.74 -2.49
CA THR A 347 7.60 -8.88 -3.60
C THR A 347 6.77 -7.60 -3.55
N GLU A 348 7.38 -6.46 -3.89
CA GLU A 348 6.66 -5.19 -3.96
C GLU A 348 5.67 -5.13 -5.12
N TYR A 349 6.01 -5.74 -6.25
CA TYR A 349 5.24 -5.64 -7.50
C TYR A 349 4.73 -7.00 -7.96
N LEU A 350 3.50 -7.03 -8.47
CA LEU A 350 2.85 -8.24 -8.97
C LEU A 350 3.56 -8.79 -10.21
N ASP A 351 4.12 -7.93 -11.06
CA ASP A 351 4.94 -8.37 -12.19
C ASP A 351 6.13 -9.24 -11.75
N THR A 352 6.72 -8.90 -10.60
CA THR A 352 7.86 -9.66 -10.04
C THR A 352 7.37 -10.99 -9.48
N LEU A 353 6.23 -11.01 -8.78
CA LEU A 353 5.61 -12.25 -8.30
C LEU A 353 5.28 -13.20 -9.46
N GLN A 354 4.64 -12.70 -10.52
CA GLN A 354 4.28 -13.49 -11.70
C GLN A 354 5.51 -14.00 -12.44
N TRP A 355 6.57 -13.19 -12.54
CA TRP A 355 7.85 -13.62 -13.10
C TRP A 355 8.49 -14.74 -12.26
N LEU A 356 8.55 -14.58 -10.93
CA LEU A 356 9.04 -15.63 -10.03
C LEU A 356 8.23 -16.92 -10.18
N ALA A 357 6.90 -16.83 -10.20
CA ALA A 357 6.01 -17.99 -10.32
C ALA A 357 6.21 -18.76 -11.64
N ARG A 358 6.57 -18.07 -12.72
CA ARG A 358 6.86 -18.70 -14.02
C ARG A 358 8.24 -19.36 -14.07
N HIS A 359 9.26 -18.72 -13.52
CA HIS A 359 10.66 -19.14 -13.71
C HIS A 359 11.21 -20.02 -12.58
N LEU A 360 10.81 -19.77 -11.33
CA LEU A 360 11.33 -20.50 -10.16
C LEU A 360 11.09 -22.01 -10.24
N PRO A 361 9.93 -22.53 -10.67
CA PRO A 361 9.71 -23.98 -10.76
C PRO A 361 10.73 -24.69 -11.67
N SER A 362 11.14 -24.06 -12.79
CA SER A 362 12.10 -24.62 -13.73
C SER A 362 13.54 -24.72 -13.20
N LEU A 363 13.86 -23.92 -12.17
CA LEU A 363 15.16 -23.94 -11.51
C LEU A 363 15.21 -24.92 -10.34
N LEU A 364 14.03 -25.35 -9.85
CA LEU A 364 13.89 -26.27 -8.73
C LEU A 364 13.60 -27.71 -9.16
N SER A 365 13.27 -27.92 -10.43
CA SER A 365 12.96 -29.22 -11.04
C SER A 365 14.18 -30.11 -11.26
#